data_AF-A0A838PRB9-F1
#
_entry.id   AF-A0A838PRB9-F1
#
_cell.length_a   1.000
_cell.length_b   1.000
_cell.length_c   1.000
_cell.angle_alpha   90.00
_cell.angle_beta   90.00
_cell.angle_gamma   90.00
#
_symmetry.space_group_name_H-M   'P 1'
#
loop_
_entity.id
_entity.type
_entity.pdbx_description
1 polymer ?
#
loop_
_entity_poly.entity_id
_entity_poly.type
_entity_poly.pdbx_seq_one_letter_code
_entity_poly.pdbx_strand_id
1 'polypeptide(L)'
;MTAPEGSDGAADALAACFGVAGLAAWLPLEWRAQLREGETVLVLAASGAVGKIAVQAAKLLGAGRVVAAARDREGLERARELGADATVDLSDGAGADELAESIRSAAGGDGVDVTLDPLCEPMVAAAKASASGARIVSIGQSAGPEATLASATVRGSTLSILGYPNFDVPAEVVP
;
A
#
# COMPACT_ATOMS: atom_id res chain seq x y z
N MET A 1 13.09 -22.52 -20.10
CA MET A 1 13.96 -21.58 -19.37
C MET A 1 13.66 -21.83 -17.90
N THR A 2 14.48 -22.66 -17.26
CA THR A 2 14.31 -23.12 -15.88
C THR A 2 14.66 -21.99 -14.93
N ALA A 3 13.80 -21.75 -13.94
CA ALA A 3 14.05 -20.79 -12.86
C ALA A 3 15.35 -21.16 -12.11
N PRO A 4 16.09 -20.18 -11.56
CA PRO A 4 17.31 -20.47 -10.82
C PRO A 4 16.97 -21.10 -9.46
N GLU A 5 17.51 -22.30 -9.19
CA GLU A 5 17.27 -23.12 -7.99
C GLU A 5 17.97 -22.58 -6.71
N GLY A 6 17.94 -21.26 -6.46
CA GLY A 6 18.75 -20.62 -5.41
C GLY A 6 18.01 -19.77 -4.38
N SER A 7 16.75 -19.37 -4.62
CA SER A 7 16.01 -18.42 -3.77
C SER A 7 14.95 -19.04 -2.86
N ASP A 8 14.57 -20.30 -3.09
CA ASP A 8 13.39 -20.91 -2.47
C ASP A 8 13.50 -21.05 -0.94
N GLY A 9 14.68 -21.39 -0.42
CA GLY A 9 14.83 -21.66 1.02
C GLY A 9 14.62 -20.44 1.93
N ALA A 10 15.01 -19.25 1.47
CA ALA A 10 14.85 -18.01 2.24
C ALA A 10 13.40 -17.50 2.20
N ALA A 11 12.78 -17.54 1.02
CA ALA A 11 11.37 -17.20 0.84
C ALA A 11 10.44 -18.14 1.61
N ASP A 12 10.73 -19.45 1.63
CA ASP A 12 9.95 -20.46 2.35
C ASP A 12 10.05 -20.29 3.87
N ALA A 13 11.25 -19.99 4.40
CA ALA A 13 11.45 -19.75 5.82
C ALA A 13 10.69 -18.51 6.32
N LEU A 14 10.70 -17.41 5.56
CA LEU A 14 9.90 -16.23 5.90
C LEU A 14 8.40 -16.43 5.69
N ALA A 15 7.99 -17.15 4.65
CA ALA A 15 6.59 -17.53 4.48
C ALA A 15 6.11 -18.38 5.67
N ALA A 16 6.98 -19.20 6.26
CA ALA A 16 6.67 -19.94 7.48
C ALA A 16 6.56 -19.04 8.72
N CYS A 17 7.35 -17.96 8.82
CA CYS A 17 7.34 -17.04 9.97
C CYS A 17 6.28 -15.93 9.88
N PHE A 18 6.12 -15.29 8.73
CA PHE A 18 5.21 -14.16 8.49
C PHE A 18 3.94 -14.54 7.72
N GLY A 19 3.93 -15.69 7.05
CA GLY A 19 2.92 -16.01 6.06
C GLY A 19 3.05 -15.15 4.79
N VAL A 20 2.41 -15.60 3.72
CA VAL A 20 2.31 -14.84 2.45
C VAL A 20 1.73 -13.44 2.67
N ALA A 21 0.78 -13.30 3.62
CA ALA A 21 0.15 -12.03 3.92
C ALA A 21 1.07 -11.07 4.68
N GLY A 22 1.93 -11.56 5.57
CA GLY A 22 2.90 -10.73 6.28
C GLY A 22 3.99 -10.22 5.35
N LEU A 23 4.49 -11.08 4.46
CA LEU A 23 5.44 -10.69 3.40
C LEU A 23 4.87 -9.59 2.49
N ALA A 24 3.63 -9.78 2.02
CA ALA A 24 2.94 -8.83 1.15
C ALA A 24 2.55 -7.51 1.85
N ALA A 25 2.63 -7.46 3.18
CA ALA A 25 2.37 -6.25 3.97
C ALA A 25 3.65 -5.50 4.31
N TRP A 26 4.72 -6.22 4.66
CA TRP A 26 5.94 -5.63 5.24
C TRP A 26 6.96 -5.21 4.17
N LEU A 27 7.40 -6.15 3.32
CA LEU A 27 8.43 -5.90 2.31
C LEU A 27 8.08 -4.83 1.26
N PRO A 28 6.83 -4.71 0.79
CA PRO A 28 6.51 -3.61 -0.10
C PRO A 28 6.63 -2.24 0.57
N LEU A 29 6.47 -2.13 1.90
CA LEU A 29 6.71 -0.88 2.64
C LEU A 29 8.20 -0.67 2.95
N GLU A 30 8.86 -1.67 3.53
CA GLU A 30 10.26 -1.55 3.97
C GLU A 30 11.24 -1.53 2.79
N TRP A 31 11.14 -2.48 1.87
CA TRP A 31 12.14 -2.68 0.82
C TRP A 31 11.78 -1.94 -0.47
N ARG A 32 10.58 -2.15 -1.01
CA ARG A 32 10.19 -1.54 -2.29
C ARG A 32 9.93 -0.06 -2.15
N ALA A 33 9.06 0.25 -1.19
CA ALA A 33 8.75 1.60 -0.83
C ALA A 33 9.64 2.12 0.27
N GLN A 34 10.88 1.65 0.50
CA GLN A 34 11.88 2.28 1.40
C GLN A 34 11.32 3.34 2.37
N LEU A 35 10.41 2.91 3.25
CA LEU A 35 9.54 3.84 3.99
C LEU A 35 10.42 4.62 4.97
N ARG A 36 10.28 5.94 4.98
CA ARG A 36 11.06 6.78 5.89
C ARG A 36 10.24 7.16 7.11
N GLU A 37 10.94 7.35 8.22
CA GLU A 37 10.33 7.83 9.45
C GLU A 37 9.60 9.17 9.20
N GLY A 38 8.36 9.26 9.68
CA GLY A 38 7.51 10.44 9.52
C GLY A 38 6.69 10.50 8.22
N GLU A 39 6.96 9.66 7.22
CA GLU A 39 6.16 9.63 5.98
C GLU A 39 4.71 9.17 6.24
N THR A 40 3.79 9.65 5.39
CA THR A 40 2.38 9.26 5.40
C THR A 40 2.12 8.06 4.51
N VAL A 41 1.48 7.04 5.07
CA VAL A 41 1.16 5.78 4.38
C VAL A 41 -0.34 5.64 4.17
N LEU A 42 -0.76 5.37 2.93
CA LEU A 42 -2.10 4.90 2.60
C LEU A 42 -2.09 3.39 2.41
N VAL A 43 -2.97 2.69 3.13
CA VAL A 43 -3.20 1.25 2.94
C VAL A 43 -4.56 1.06 2.27
N LEU A 44 -4.56 0.69 1.00
CA LEU A 44 -5.77 0.28 0.29
C LEU A 44 -6.15 -1.15 0.68
N ALA A 45 -7.45 -1.45 0.69
CA ALA A 45 -8.01 -2.70 1.20
C ALA A 45 -7.62 -3.02 2.65
N ALA A 46 -7.58 -1.99 3.51
CA ALA A 46 -7.13 -2.12 4.90
C ALA A 46 -7.94 -3.13 5.75
N SER A 47 -9.17 -3.47 5.36
CA SER A 47 -9.99 -4.49 6.02
C SER A 47 -9.58 -5.94 5.71
N GLY A 48 -8.77 -6.16 4.68
CA GLY A 48 -8.26 -7.48 4.27
C GLY A 48 -7.13 -8.00 5.16
N ALA A 49 -6.72 -9.26 4.94
CA ALA A 49 -5.64 -9.89 5.71
C ALA A 49 -4.30 -9.13 5.59
N VAL A 50 -3.89 -8.82 4.36
CA VAL A 50 -2.67 -8.03 4.10
C VAL A 50 -2.81 -6.61 4.64
N GLY A 51 -3.94 -5.96 4.39
CA GLY A 51 -4.18 -4.57 4.82
C GLY A 51 -4.08 -4.39 6.34
N LYS A 52 -4.66 -5.30 7.13
CA LYS A 52 -4.58 -5.28 8.60
C LYS A 52 -3.14 -5.41 9.11
N ILE A 53 -2.33 -6.23 8.46
CA ILE A 53 -0.91 -6.38 8.81
C ILE A 53 -0.14 -5.13 8.35
N ALA A 54 -0.44 -4.60 7.17
CA ALA A 54 0.23 -3.43 6.60
C ALA A 54 0.03 -2.16 7.43
N VAL A 55 -1.14 -1.96 8.03
CA VAL A 55 -1.39 -0.84 8.97
C VAL A 55 -0.41 -0.90 10.15
N GLN A 56 -0.25 -2.07 10.76
CA GLN A 56 0.68 -2.27 11.87
C GLN A 56 2.13 -2.17 11.42
N ALA A 57 2.46 -2.76 10.27
CA ALA A 57 3.80 -2.70 9.68
C ALA A 57 4.22 -1.27 9.42
N ALA A 58 3.35 -0.44 8.83
CA ALA A 58 3.62 0.98 8.59
C ALA A 58 3.94 1.72 9.89
N LYS A 59 3.18 1.46 10.97
CA LYS A 59 3.48 2.05 12.30
C LYS A 59 4.82 1.58 12.85
N LEU A 60 5.12 0.28 12.77
CA LEU A 60 6.38 -0.29 13.24
C LEU A 60 7.60 0.22 12.45
N LEU A 61 7.41 0.51 11.17
CA LEU A 61 8.41 1.09 10.27
C LEU A 61 8.56 2.62 10.42
N GLY A 62 7.83 3.24 11.37
CA GLY A 62 8.00 4.65 11.70
C GLY A 62 7.15 5.62 10.88
N ALA A 63 6.09 5.15 10.21
CA ALA A 63 5.15 6.05 9.53
C ALA A 63 4.61 7.10 10.52
N GLY A 64 4.72 8.37 10.14
CA GLY A 64 4.18 9.47 10.94
C GLY A 64 2.66 9.46 10.98
N ARG A 65 2.05 8.97 9.89
CA ARG A 65 0.60 8.86 9.74
C ARG A 65 0.22 7.68 8.86
N VAL A 66 -0.82 6.95 9.25
CA VAL A 66 -1.37 5.80 8.51
C VAL A 66 -2.85 6.02 8.23
N VAL A 67 -3.20 6.05 6.94
CA VAL A 67 -4.57 6.16 6.44
C VAL A 67 -5.03 4.78 5.95
N ALA A 68 -6.07 4.25 6.56
CA ALA A 68 -6.68 2.98 6.16
C ALA A 68 -7.88 3.21 5.23
N ALA A 69 -7.87 2.62 4.04
CA ALA A 69 -8.97 2.75 3.10
C ALA A 69 -9.58 1.40 2.73
N ALA A 70 -10.90 1.28 2.82
CA ALA A 70 -11.65 0.06 2.54
C ALA A 70 -13.14 0.37 2.35
N ARG A 71 -13.90 -0.60 1.83
CA ARG A 71 -15.37 -0.50 1.69
C ARG A 71 -16.14 -1.00 2.90
N ASP A 72 -15.48 -1.78 3.76
CA ASP A 72 -16.10 -2.38 4.93
C ASP A 72 -15.87 -1.50 6.15
N ARG A 73 -16.94 -0.88 6.64
CA ARG A 73 -16.91 0.01 7.80
C ARG A 73 -16.42 -0.68 9.07
N GLU A 74 -16.84 -1.92 9.31
CA GLU A 74 -16.40 -2.68 10.49
C GLU A 74 -14.89 -2.99 10.38
N GLY A 75 -14.43 -3.31 9.17
CA GLY A 75 -13.01 -3.45 8.86
C GLY A 75 -12.21 -2.16 9.05
N LEU A 76 -12.77 -0.99 8.74
CA LEU A 76 -12.14 0.32 9.01
C LEU A 76 -12.06 0.62 10.51
N GLU A 77 -13.07 0.26 11.29
CA GLU A 77 -13.05 0.38 12.75
C GLU A 77 -11.92 -0.48 13.34
N ARG A 78 -11.81 -1.74 12.91
CA ARG A 78 -10.69 -2.61 13.27
C ARG A 78 -9.35 -2.04 12.83
N ALA A 79 -9.25 -1.42 11.65
CA ALA A 79 -8.00 -0.82 11.20
C ALA A 79 -7.54 0.33 12.12
N ARG A 80 -8.47 1.10 12.71
CA ARG A 80 -8.14 2.10 13.74
C ARG A 80 -7.61 1.46 15.02
N GLU A 81 -8.24 0.37 15.48
CA GLU A 81 -7.76 -0.39 16.65
C GLU A 81 -6.33 -0.94 16.42
N LEU A 82 -5.98 -1.26 15.18
CA LEU A 82 -4.65 -1.72 14.76
C LEU A 82 -3.64 -0.59 14.53
N GLY A 83 -4.05 0.68 14.70
CA GLY A 83 -3.15 1.84 14.65
C GLY A 83 -3.33 2.76 13.44
N ALA A 84 -4.37 2.62 12.61
CA ALA A 84 -4.66 3.64 11.60
C ALA A 84 -5.09 4.96 12.27
N ASP A 85 -4.47 6.08 11.86
CA ASP A 85 -4.76 7.42 12.40
C ASP A 85 -6.03 8.02 11.77
N ALA A 86 -6.32 7.62 10.53
CA ALA A 86 -7.52 8.03 9.81
C ALA A 86 -8.02 6.90 8.92
N THR A 87 -9.29 7.00 8.51
CA THR A 87 -9.91 6.01 7.62
C THR A 87 -10.65 6.69 6.48
N VAL A 88 -10.64 6.07 5.31
CA VAL A 88 -11.41 6.50 4.13
C VAL A 88 -12.32 5.37 3.68
N ASP A 89 -13.60 5.68 3.53
CA ASP A 89 -14.58 4.75 2.97
C ASP A 89 -14.47 4.75 1.45
N LEU A 90 -14.31 3.56 0.85
CA LEU A 90 -14.20 3.36 -0.60
C LEU A 90 -15.50 2.80 -1.21
N SER A 91 -16.61 2.79 -0.47
CA SER A 91 -17.89 2.28 -0.95
C SER A 91 -18.39 3.02 -2.19
N ASP A 92 -19.26 2.33 -2.94
CA ASP A 92 -19.67 2.76 -4.27
C ASP A 92 -20.40 4.12 -4.24
N GLY A 93 -20.02 5.03 -5.13
CA GLY A 93 -20.74 6.30 -5.37
C GLY A 93 -19.84 7.53 -5.49
N ALA A 94 -18.65 7.51 -4.89
CA ALA A 94 -17.68 8.61 -5.00
C ALA A 94 -16.80 8.48 -6.25
N GLY A 95 -16.60 9.58 -6.96
CA GLY A 95 -15.66 9.63 -8.08
C GLY A 95 -14.20 9.67 -7.61
N ALA A 96 -13.25 9.38 -8.50
CA ALA A 96 -11.82 9.38 -8.17
C ALA A 96 -11.31 10.72 -7.59
N ASP A 97 -11.87 11.85 -8.01
CA ASP A 97 -11.48 13.17 -7.49
C ASP A 97 -11.98 13.41 -6.05
N GLU A 98 -13.18 12.95 -5.73
CA GLU A 98 -13.77 13.04 -4.39
C GLU A 98 -13.04 12.12 -3.41
N LEU A 99 -12.73 10.89 -3.86
CA LEU A 99 -11.91 9.96 -3.08
C LEU A 99 -10.51 10.52 -2.86
N ALA A 100 -9.89 11.13 -3.88
CA ALA A 100 -8.57 11.75 -3.73
C ALA A 100 -8.57 12.87 -2.70
N GLU A 101 -9.62 13.68 -2.65
CA GLU A 101 -9.73 14.75 -1.65
C GLU A 101 -9.94 14.19 -0.24
N SER A 102 -10.78 13.16 -0.11
CA SER A 102 -10.97 12.44 1.16
C SER A 102 -9.66 11.83 1.66
N ILE A 103 -8.86 11.25 0.77
CA ILE A 103 -7.54 10.70 1.09
C ILE A 103 -6.58 11.83 1.52
N ARG A 104 -6.47 12.94 0.78
CA ARG A 104 -5.60 14.07 1.16
C ARG A 104 -5.96 14.65 2.52
N SER A 105 -7.24 14.86 2.76
CA SER A 105 -7.74 15.34 4.06
C SER A 105 -7.39 14.36 5.19
N ALA A 106 -7.63 13.07 4.97
CA ALA A 106 -7.27 12.03 5.93
C ALA A 106 -5.75 11.94 6.17
N ALA A 107 -4.94 12.24 5.16
CA ALA A 107 -3.48 12.29 5.19
C ALA A 107 -2.90 13.55 5.86
N GLY A 108 -3.72 14.53 6.24
CA GLY A 108 -3.24 15.76 6.88
C GLY A 108 -2.95 16.92 5.93
N GLY A 109 -3.35 16.82 4.66
CA GLY A 109 -3.36 17.93 3.69
C GLY A 109 -2.24 17.89 2.65
N ASP A 110 -1.04 17.46 3.02
CA ASP A 110 0.14 17.45 2.12
C ASP A 110 0.15 16.28 1.13
N GLY A 111 -0.76 15.31 1.32
CA GLY A 111 -0.90 14.11 0.50
C GLY A 111 -0.22 12.88 1.10
N VAL A 112 -0.14 11.83 0.30
CA VAL A 112 0.39 10.52 0.71
C VAL A 112 1.77 10.29 0.10
N ASP A 113 2.75 9.91 0.92
CA ASP A 113 4.11 9.59 0.46
C ASP A 113 4.23 8.15 -0.06
N VAL A 114 3.56 7.20 0.61
CA VAL A 114 3.58 5.78 0.25
C VAL A 114 2.18 5.21 0.21
N THR A 115 1.79 4.60 -0.92
CA THR A 115 0.55 3.81 -1.01
C THR A 115 0.87 2.34 -1.19
N LEU A 116 0.28 1.48 -0.37
CA LEU A 116 0.22 0.04 -0.61
C LEU A 116 -1.10 -0.30 -1.32
N ASP A 117 -1.01 -0.83 -2.54
CA ASP A 117 -2.15 -1.11 -3.41
C ASP A 117 -2.29 -2.59 -3.79
N PRO A 118 -3.28 -3.31 -3.22
CA PRO A 118 -3.70 -4.62 -3.70
C PRO A 118 -4.89 -4.56 -4.68
N LEU A 119 -5.43 -3.38 -5.00
CA LEU A 119 -6.72 -3.21 -5.67
C LEU A 119 -6.61 -2.87 -7.16
N CYS A 120 -5.63 -2.06 -7.57
CA CYS A 120 -5.45 -1.45 -8.90
C CYS A 120 -6.39 -0.27 -9.20
N GLU A 121 -7.69 -0.44 -9.45
CA GLU A 121 -8.54 0.70 -9.87
C GLU A 121 -8.59 1.86 -8.84
N PRO A 122 -8.79 1.62 -7.54
CA PRO A 122 -8.74 2.67 -6.50
C PRO A 122 -7.38 3.37 -6.37
N MET A 123 -6.32 2.83 -6.98
CA MET A 123 -5.02 3.50 -7.11
C MET A 123 -5.15 4.86 -7.81
N VAL A 124 -6.12 5.05 -8.70
CA VAL A 124 -6.30 6.32 -9.42
C VAL A 124 -6.56 7.48 -8.45
N ALA A 125 -7.39 7.26 -7.43
CA ALA A 125 -7.63 8.24 -6.37
C ALA A 125 -6.38 8.46 -5.50
N ALA A 126 -5.67 7.37 -5.15
CA ALA A 126 -4.42 7.45 -4.39
C ALA A 126 -3.31 8.24 -5.13
N ALA A 127 -3.18 8.02 -6.44
CA ALA A 127 -2.23 8.73 -7.30
C ALA A 127 -2.55 10.24 -7.36
N LYS A 128 -3.83 10.61 -7.42
CA LYS A 128 -4.26 12.00 -7.34
C LYS A 128 -4.01 12.61 -5.96
N ALA A 129 -4.09 11.82 -4.89
CA ALA A 129 -3.86 12.25 -3.51
C ALA A 129 -2.39 12.22 -3.05
N SER A 130 -1.48 11.85 -3.95
CA SER A 130 -0.08 11.67 -3.64
C SER A 130 0.65 12.99 -3.37
N ALA A 131 1.55 12.97 -2.40
CA ALA A 131 2.54 14.03 -2.18
C ALA A 131 3.59 14.04 -3.30
N SER A 132 4.44 15.06 -3.34
CA SER A 132 5.56 15.11 -4.29
C SER A 132 6.61 14.05 -3.94
N GLY A 133 7.00 13.24 -4.93
CA GLY A 133 7.97 12.16 -4.79
C GLY A 133 7.36 10.85 -4.28
N ALA A 134 6.03 10.76 -4.20
CA ALA A 134 5.35 9.60 -3.66
C ALA A 134 5.61 8.31 -4.45
N ARG A 135 5.45 7.18 -3.78
CA ARG A 135 5.46 5.85 -4.41
C ARG A 135 4.19 5.08 -4.13
N ILE A 136 3.67 4.45 -5.16
CA ILE A 136 2.63 3.44 -5.03
C ILE A 136 3.27 2.08 -5.29
N VAL A 137 3.10 1.16 -4.35
CA VAL A 137 3.50 -0.24 -4.52
C VAL A 137 2.28 -1.08 -4.83
N SER A 138 2.21 -1.57 -6.06
CA SER A 138 1.17 -2.48 -6.51
C SER A 138 1.58 -3.91 -6.19
N ILE A 139 0.73 -4.58 -5.41
CA ILE A 139 0.89 -5.98 -4.99
C ILE A 139 -0.23 -6.88 -5.51
N GLY A 140 -1.21 -6.31 -6.22
CA GLY A 140 -2.41 -7.01 -6.64
C GLY A 140 -3.37 -6.15 -7.46
N GLN A 141 -4.49 -6.75 -7.84
CA GLN A 141 -5.48 -6.18 -8.77
C GLN A 141 -6.90 -6.64 -8.44
N SER A 142 -7.24 -6.78 -7.15
CA SER A 142 -8.51 -7.43 -6.76
C SER A 142 -9.77 -6.62 -7.10
N ALA A 143 -9.63 -5.32 -7.41
CA ALA A 143 -10.75 -4.49 -7.87
C ALA A 143 -10.83 -4.41 -9.41
N GLY A 144 -9.86 -4.97 -10.14
CA GLY A 144 -9.84 -5.00 -11.59
C GLY A 144 -8.42 -4.96 -12.14
N PRO A 145 -8.18 -5.42 -13.37
CA PRO A 145 -6.82 -5.56 -13.90
C PRO A 145 -6.20 -4.26 -14.41
N GLU A 146 -6.98 -3.18 -14.51
CA GLU A 146 -6.58 -1.96 -15.19
C GLU A 146 -6.96 -0.72 -14.39
N ALA A 147 -6.11 0.30 -14.47
CA ALA A 147 -6.33 1.63 -13.93
C ALA A 147 -5.84 2.66 -14.94
N THR A 148 -6.62 3.73 -15.17
CA THR A 148 -6.25 4.81 -16.10
C THR A 148 -5.70 6.01 -15.33
N LEU A 149 -4.42 6.32 -15.53
CA LEU A 149 -3.76 7.46 -14.92
C LEU A 149 -3.50 8.57 -15.93
N ALA A 150 -3.84 9.81 -15.56
CA ALA A 150 -3.48 10.97 -16.35
C ALA A 150 -1.97 11.24 -16.26
N SER A 151 -1.31 11.50 -17.39
CA SER A 151 0.12 11.86 -17.43
C SER A 151 0.45 13.04 -16.52
N ALA A 152 -0.47 14.00 -16.38
CA ALA A 152 -0.31 15.15 -15.50
C ALA A 152 -0.23 14.74 -14.02
N THR A 153 -1.00 13.73 -13.58
CA THR A 153 -0.92 13.20 -12.21
C THR A 153 0.46 12.62 -11.95
N VAL A 154 0.94 11.74 -12.83
CA VAL A 154 2.23 11.05 -12.65
C VAL A 154 3.40 12.04 -12.66
N ARG A 155 3.43 12.95 -13.65
CA ARG A 155 4.51 13.94 -13.76
C ARG A 155 4.43 15.04 -12.70
N GLY A 156 3.23 15.46 -12.32
CA GLY A 156 3.01 16.58 -11.40
C GLY A 156 3.51 16.31 -9.98
N SER A 157 3.39 15.06 -9.53
CA SER A 157 3.89 14.63 -8.22
C SER A 157 5.19 13.84 -8.31
N THR A 158 5.84 13.73 -9.47
CA THR A 158 7.00 12.84 -9.66
C THR A 158 6.74 11.42 -9.12
N LEU A 159 5.54 10.90 -9.39
CA LEU A 159 5.03 9.65 -8.85
C LEU A 159 5.82 8.45 -9.39
N SER A 160 6.21 7.54 -8.49
CA SER A 160 6.74 6.23 -8.85
C SER A 160 5.68 5.14 -8.65
N ILE A 161 5.50 4.27 -9.64
CA ILE A 161 4.63 3.09 -9.54
C ILE A 161 5.53 1.85 -9.57
N LEU A 162 5.55 1.11 -8.47
CA LEU A 162 6.46 0.01 -8.22
C LEU A 162 5.67 -1.29 -8.16
N GLY A 163 6.03 -2.27 -8.98
CA GLY A 163 5.51 -3.63 -8.82
C GLY A 163 6.20 -4.36 -7.67
N TYR A 164 5.47 -5.24 -6.98
CA TYR A 164 6.02 -6.17 -6.01
C TYR A 164 5.34 -7.55 -6.11
N PRO A 165 6.08 -8.56 -6.59
CA PRO A 165 5.67 -9.96 -6.47
C PRO A 165 6.33 -10.62 -5.25
N ASN A 166 5.63 -11.53 -4.57
CA ASN A 166 6.19 -12.30 -3.46
C ASN A 166 7.27 -13.31 -3.89
N PHE A 167 7.36 -13.67 -5.17
CA PHE A 167 8.26 -14.72 -5.68
C PHE A 167 9.58 -14.18 -6.25
N ASP A 168 9.78 -12.86 -6.30
CA ASP A 168 11.00 -12.23 -6.83
C ASP A 168 11.65 -11.32 -5.78
N VAL A 169 11.56 -11.73 -4.50
CA VAL A 169 12.21 -11.06 -3.38
C VAL A 169 13.66 -11.54 -3.32
N PRO A 170 14.67 -10.66 -3.42
CA PRO A 170 16.06 -11.06 -3.29
C PRO A 170 16.35 -11.63 -1.90
N ALA A 171 17.16 -12.70 -1.83
CA ALA A 171 17.52 -13.35 -0.57
C ALA A 171 18.27 -12.43 0.42
N GLU A 172 18.83 -11.31 -0.05
CA GLU A 172 19.54 -10.32 0.77
C GLU A 172 18.61 -9.36 1.52
N VAL A 173 17.34 -9.29 1.10
CA VAL A 173 16.28 -8.45 1.69
C VAL A 173 15.51 -9.22 2.78
N VAL A 174 15.72 -10.53 2.82
CA VAL A 174 15.17 -11.46 3.79
C VAL A 174 16.02 -11.37 5.07
N PRO A 175 15.46 -10.88 6.20
CA PRO A 175 16.20 -10.78 7.47
C PRO A 175 16.56 -12.15 8.08
#